data_AF-A0A6M1Y799-F1
#
_entry.id   AF-A0A6M1Y799-F1
#
_cell.length_a   1.000
_cell.length_b   1.000
_cell.length_c   1.000
_cell.angle_alpha   90.00
_cell.angle_beta   90.00
_cell.angle_gamma   90.00
#
_symmetry.space_group_name_H-M   'P 1'
#
loop_
_entity.id
_entity.type
_entity.pdbx_description
1 polymer ?
#
loop_
_entity_poly.entity_id
_entity_poly.type
_entity_poly.pdbx_seq_one_letter_code
_entity_poly.pdbx_strand_id
1 'polypeptide(L)'
;MAINADGIGPLALGADYATAVAAAQRAAPDSAFAGPGCGGLDEVRFSGVLGTLPVSAMGMAEDERLVEIELGLDAPLQAEDQAACLALRDRFAETFVARFGSATEHWEIRKPVSREFMARTGPVVLVARWFSTGRSCYVSAVYGADPERFERQAGLGPLP
;
A
#
# COMPACT_ATOMS: atom_id res chain seq x y z
N MET A 1 11.40 -4.24 8.35
CA MET A 1 11.47 -3.10 7.43
C MET A 1 11.34 -1.82 8.22
N ALA A 2 12.11 -0.80 7.85
CA ALA A 2 12.08 0.51 8.51
C ALA A 2 11.09 1.44 7.78
N ILE A 3 10.31 2.18 8.55
CA ILE A 3 9.34 3.18 8.07
C ILE A 3 9.98 4.57 8.12
N ASN A 4 9.91 5.29 7.02
CA ASN A 4 10.36 6.67 6.89
C ASN A 4 9.24 7.55 6.31
N ALA A 5 9.41 8.88 6.37
CA ALA A 5 8.41 9.82 5.86
C ALA A 5 8.20 9.65 4.34
N ASP A 6 9.27 9.36 3.61
CA ASP A 6 9.24 9.29 2.15
C ASP A 6 9.09 7.86 1.62
N GLY A 7 8.96 6.85 2.48
CA GLY A 7 8.82 5.47 2.01
C GLY A 7 9.15 4.40 3.05
N ILE A 8 9.48 3.20 2.56
CA ILE A 8 9.67 2.02 3.39
C ILE A 8 10.81 1.12 2.90
N GLY A 9 11.63 0.65 3.85
CA GLY A 9 12.79 -0.18 3.55
C GLY A 9 13.73 0.52 2.56
N PRO A 10 14.12 -0.14 1.45
CA PRO A 10 14.94 0.47 0.40
C PRO A 10 14.18 1.42 -0.54
N LEU A 11 12.85 1.52 -0.46
CA LEU A 11 12.05 2.33 -1.39
C LEU A 11 11.77 3.72 -0.80
N ALA A 12 11.90 4.74 -1.65
CA ALA A 12 11.57 6.12 -1.33
C ALA A 12 10.90 6.81 -2.53
N LEU A 13 9.89 7.63 -2.26
CA LEU A 13 9.25 8.46 -3.29
C LEU A 13 10.26 9.38 -3.96
N GLY A 14 10.11 9.58 -5.27
CA GLY A 14 11.03 10.35 -6.11
C GLY A 14 12.38 9.68 -6.37
N ALA A 15 12.65 8.51 -5.80
CA ALA A 15 13.84 7.75 -6.12
C ALA A 15 13.83 7.29 -7.58
N ASP A 16 15.00 7.29 -8.19
CA ASP A 16 15.23 6.69 -9.51
C ASP A 16 14.89 5.20 -9.48
N TYR A 17 14.17 4.73 -10.51
CA TYR A 17 13.66 3.36 -10.58
C TYR A 17 14.79 2.33 -10.59
N ALA A 18 15.83 2.53 -11.42
CA ALA A 18 16.95 1.59 -11.50
C ALA A 18 17.69 1.48 -10.15
N THR A 19 17.84 2.60 -9.44
CA THR A 19 18.41 2.66 -8.10
C THR A 19 17.55 1.91 -7.09
N ALA A 20 16.23 2.09 -7.14
CA ALA A 20 15.29 1.39 -6.28
C ALA A 20 15.31 -0.13 -6.50
N VAL A 21 15.35 -0.57 -7.77
CA VAL A 21 15.52 -1.98 -8.15
C VAL A 21 16.79 -2.57 -7.56
N ALA A 22 17.93 -1.91 -7.76
CA ALA A 22 19.20 -2.38 -7.22
C ALA A 22 19.19 -2.45 -5.68
N ALA A 23 18.53 -1.49 -5.02
CA ALA A 23 18.38 -1.49 -3.56
C ALA A 23 17.47 -2.62 -3.07
N ALA A 24 16.33 -2.87 -3.73
CA ALA A 24 15.43 -3.97 -3.42
C ALA A 24 16.11 -5.33 -3.62
N GLN A 25 16.83 -5.53 -4.72
CA GLN A 25 17.58 -6.76 -5.00
C GLN A 25 18.67 -7.03 -3.95
N ARG A 26 19.35 -6.00 -3.44
CA ARG A 26 20.31 -6.16 -2.33
C ARG A 26 19.63 -6.48 -1.01
N ALA A 27 18.49 -5.86 -0.72
CA ALA A 27 17.80 -6.01 0.54
C ALA A 27 17.04 -7.35 0.66
N ALA A 28 16.52 -7.86 -0.46
CA ALA A 28 15.66 -9.04 -0.50
C ALA A 28 15.89 -9.87 -1.77
N PRO A 29 17.11 -10.40 -2.00
CA PRO A 29 17.50 -11.05 -3.26
C PRO A 29 16.59 -12.21 -3.67
N ASP A 30 16.01 -12.93 -2.71
CA ASP A 30 15.19 -14.12 -2.98
C ASP A 30 13.73 -13.80 -3.35
N SER A 31 13.28 -12.55 -3.15
CA SER A 31 11.89 -12.14 -3.42
C SER A 31 11.77 -10.89 -4.27
N ALA A 32 12.89 -10.19 -4.50
CA ALA A 32 12.90 -8.98 -5.29
C ALA A 32 12.59 -9.28 -6.76
N PHE A 33 11.56 -8.62 -7.26
CA PHE A 33 11.14 -8.65 -8.65
C PHE A 33 11.05 -7.22 -9.17
N ALA A 34 11.45 -7.01 -10.42
CA ALA A 34 11.31 -5.74 -11.10
C ALA A 34 10.82 -5.97 -12.53
N GLY A 35 9.87 -5.18 -12.98
CA GLY A 35 9.29 -5.30 -14.31
C GLY A 35 7.95 -4.59 -14.45
N PRO A 36 7.29 -4.73 -15.61
CA PRO A 36 6.02 -4.07 -15.85
C PRO A 36 4.92 -4.64 -14.94
N GLY A 37 4.20 -3.72 -14.30
CA GLY A 37 3.05 -3.96 -13.45
C GLY A 37 1.75 -4.17 -14.21
N CYS A 38 0.70 -4.55 -13.48
CA CYS A 38 -0.64 -4.75 -14.07
C CYS A 38 -1.25 -3.44 -14.62
N GLY A 39 -0.83 -2.29 -14.09
CA GLY A 39 -1.26 -0.96 -14.54
C GLY A 39 -0.42 -0.40 -15.70
N GLY A 40 0.54 -1.15 -16.23
CA GLY A 40 1.47 -0.68 -17.27
C GLY A 40 2.62 0.20 -16.76
N LEU A 41 2.65 0.51 -15.45
CA LEU A 41 3.77 1.19 -14.79
C LEU A 41 4.89 0.19 -14.49
N ASP A 42 6.12 0.68 -14.43
CA ASP A 42 7.25 -0.13 -13.95
C ASP A 42 7.13 -0.34 -12.44
N GLU A 43 7.22 -1.59 -11.98
CA GLU A 43 7.07 -1.99 -10.59
C GLU A 43 8.34 -2.66 -10.07
N VAL A 44 8.77 -2.28 -8.86
CA VAL A 44 9.75 -3.04 -8.06
C VAL A 44 9.06 -3.57 -6.80
N ARG A 45 9.17 -4.88 -6.55
CA ARG A 45 8.45 -5.58 -5.48
C ARG A 45 9.39 -6.47 -4.70
N PHE A 46 9.16 -6.61 -3.41
CA PHE A 46 9.86 -7.58 -2.58
C PHE A 46 9.07 -7.87 -1.29
N SER A 47 9.31 -9.04 -0.71
CA SER A 47 8.72 -9.44 0.57
C SER A 47 9.62 -9.05 1.74
N GLY A 48 9.02 -8.87 2.91
CA GLY A 48 9.73 -8.61 4.14
C GLY A 48 8.82 -8.70 5.36
N VAL A 49 9.28 -8.12 6.46
CA VAL A 49 8.52 -8.11 7.73
C VAL A 49 8.44 -6.69 8.26
N LEU A 50 7.25 -6.27 8.70
CA LEU A 50 7.04 -5.03 9.46
C LEU A 50 6.65 -5.39 10.90
N GLY A 51 7.54 -5.15 11.86
CA GLY A 51 7.38 -5.68 13.22
C GLY A 51 7.38 -7.21 13.18
N THR A 52 6.23 -7.83 13.41
CA THR A 52 6.01 -9.28 13.29
C THR A 52 5.14 -9.67 12.09
N LEU A 53 4.67 -8.70 11.30
CA LEU A 53 3.72 -8.90 10.22
C LEU A 53 4.45 -9.18 8.89
N PRO A 54 4.15 -10.29 8.19
CA PRO A 54 4.66 -10.52 6.85
C PRO A 54 3.98 -9.57 5.85
N VAL A 55 4.77 -8.96 4.99
CA VAL A 55 4.34 -7.88 4.10
C VAL A 55 5.11 -7.91 2.78
N SER A 56 4.45 -7.44 1.72
CA SER A 56 5.06 -7.16 0.43
C SER A 56 5.08 -5.65 0.20
N ALA A 57 6.26 -5.12 -0.12
CA ALA A 57 6.41 -3.76 -0.59
C ALA A 57 6.41 -3.74 -2.13
N MET A 58 5.81 -2.72 -2.72
CA MET A 58 5.80 -2.43 -4.14
C MET A 58 6.02 -0.94 -4.35
N GLY A 59 7.04 -0.56 -5.10
CA GLY A 59 7.20 0.77 -5.65
C GLY A 59 6.72 0.80 -7.09
N MET A 60 5.90 1.77 -7.47
CA MET A 60 5.47 2.03 -8.84
C MET A 60 6.19 3.26 -9.38
N ALA A 61 6.72 3.15 -10.59
CA ALA A 61 7.45 4.21 -11.26
C ALA A 61 6.69 4.78 -12.46
N GLU A 62 6.79 6.09 -12.62
CA GLU A 62 6.39 6.86 -13.79
C GLU A 62 7.55 7.80 -14.14
N ASP A 63 7.87 7.95 -15.42
CA ASP A 63 9.04 8.71 -15.88
C ASP A 63 10.34 8.36 -15.11
N GLU A 64 10.59 7.06 -14.94
CA GLU A 64 11.75 6.49 -14.24
C GLU A 64 11.86 6.86 -12.75
N ARG A 65 10.78 7.35 -12.13
CA ARG A 65 10.76 7.79 -10.74
C ARG A 65 9.65 7.11 -9.95
N LEU A 66 9.95 6.68 -8.73
CA LEU A 66 8.93 6.12 -7.83
C LEU A 66 7.91 7.20 -7.44
N VAL A 67 6.66 7.03 -7.87
CA VAL A 67 5.56 7.97 -7.59
C VAL A 67 4.62 7.44 -6.51
N GLU A 68 4.62 6.14 -6.27
CA GLU A 68 3.78 5.49 -5.26
C GLU A 68 4.54 4.31 -4.65
N ILE A 69 4.35 4.09 -3.34
CA ILE A 69 4.84 2.90 -2.66
C ILE A 69 3.70 2.30 -1.86
N GLU A 70 3.35 1.06 -2.16
CA GLU A 70 2.38 0.27 -1.41
C GLU A 70 3.09 -0.77 -0.55
N LEU A 71 2.70 -0.86 0.72
CA LEU A 71 3.05 -1.96 1.61
C LEU A 71 1.78 -2.72 1.99
N GLY A 72 1.60 -3.93 1.47
CA GLY A 72 0.47 -4.79 1.79
C GLY A 72 0.82 -5.90 2.77
N LEU A 73 -0.14 -6.33 3.59
CA LEU A 73 -0.04 -7.62 4.29
C LEU A 73 0.03 -8.76 3.25
N ASP A 74 0.90 -9.74 3.49
CA ASP A 74 1.04 -10.88 2.59
C ASP A 74 -0.23 -11.76 2.62
N ALA A 75 -0.82 -11.94 1.43
CA ALA A 75 -2.07 -12.64 1.14
C ALA A 75 -3.37 -11.93 1.63
N PRO A 76 -4.50 -12.13 0.92
CA PRO A 76 -5.80 -11.76 1.47
C PRO A 76 -6.05 -12.52 2.75
N LEU A 77 -6.31 -11.77 3.82
CA LEU A 77 -6.71 -12.36 5.08
C LEU A 77 -8.21 -12.59 5.05
N GLN A 78 -8.63 -13.76 5.53
CA GLN A 78 -10.04 -14.03 5.77
C GLN A 78 -10.47 -13.17 6.96
N ALA A 79 -11.53 -12.39 6.77
CA ALA A 79 -12.13 -11.59 7.83
C ALA A 79 -13.61 -11.96 7.94
N GLU A 80 -14.11 -12.11 9.16
CA GLU A 80 -15.46 -12.63 9.35
C GLU A 80 -16.52 -11.70 8.77
N ASP A 81 -16.28 -10.41 8.89
CA ASP A 81 -17.11 -9.33 8.40
C ASP A 81 -16.26 -8.08 8.12
N GLN A 82 -16.94 -6.99 7.77
CA GLN A 82 -16.30 -5.70 7.53
C GLN A 82 -15.60 -5.13 8.78
N ALA A 83 -16.17 -5.33 9.97
CA ALA A 83 -15.60 -4.79 11.21
C ALA A 83 -14.28 -5.49 11.55
N ALA A 84 -14.19 -6.81 11.34
CA ALA A 84 -12.97 -7.58 11.45
C ALA A 84 -11.90 -7.10 10.45
N CYS A 85 -12.30 -6.75 9.22
CA CYS A 85 -11.38 -6.19 8.23
C CYS A 85 -10.84 -4.80 8.64
N LEU A 86 -11.68 -3.94 9.23
CA LEU A 86 -11.24 -2.66 9.79
C LEU A 86 -10.31 -2.84 10.98
N ALA A 87 -10.62 -3.75 11.91
CA ALA A 87 -9.78 -4.05 13.06
C ALA A 87 -8.40 -4.58 12.64
N LEU A 88 -8.33 -5.35 11.55
CA LEU A 88 -7.09 -5.81 10.97
C LEU A 88 -6.25 -4.65 10.41
N ARG A 89 -6.87 -3.70 9.70
CA ARG A 89 -6.20 -2.47 9.26
C ARG A 89 -5.68 -1.67 10.45
N ASP A 90 -6.48 -1.49 11.48
CA ASP A 90 -6.10 -0.68 12.63
C ASP A 90 -4.91 -1.30 13.38
N ARG A 91 -4.88 -2.64 13.52
CA ARG A 91 -3.71 -3.36 14.05
C ARG A 91 -2.46 -3.18 13.19
N PHE A 92 -2.60 -3.30 11.86
CA PHE A 92 -1.49 -3.04 10.94
C PHE A 92 -1.01 -1.57 11.00
N ALA A 93 -1.95 -0.64 11.21
CA ALA A 93 -1.69 0.79 11.30
C ALA A 93 -0.93 1.19 12.58
N GLU A 94 -0.92 0.38 13.63
CA GLU A 94 -0.26 0.70 14.91
C GLU A 94 1.19 1.18 14.72
N THR A 95 1.95 0.54 13.83
CA THR A 95 3.34 0.93 13.57
C THR A 95 3.44 2.30 12.89
N PHE A 96 2.53 2.61 11.98
CA PHE A 96 2.48 3.91 11.31
C PHE A 96 2.00 5.01 12.26
N VAL A 97 0.99 4.71 13.08
CA VAL A 97 0.47 5.64 14.08
C VAL A 97 1.51 5.97 15.14
N ALA A 98 2.26 4.97 15.62
CA ALA A 98 3.37 5.21 16.54
C ALA A 98 4.46 6.11 15.93
N ARG A 99 4.65 6.06 14.61
CA ARG A 99 5.70 6.81 13.90
C ARG A 99 5.27 8.20 13.44
N PHE A 100 4.01 8.38 13.05
CA PHE A 100 3.49 9.60 12.39
C PHE A 100 2.34 10.28 13.14
N GLY A 101 1.80 9.66 14.17
CA GLY A 101 0.65 10.16 14.94
C GLY A 101 -0.69 9.51 14.54
N SER A 102 -1.75 9.86 15.26
CA SER A 102 -3.10 9.35 14.98
C SER A 102 -3.59 9.75 13.60
N ALA A 103 -4.50 8.95 13.03
CA ALA A 103 -5.11 9.29 11.75
C ALA A 103 -5.92 10.60 11.84
N THR A 104 -5.76 11.47 10.86
CA THR A 104 -6.38 12.81 10.81
C THR A 104 -7.61 12.86 9.91
N GLU A 105 -7.69 11.97 8.92
CA GLU A 105 -8.75 11.93 7.91
C GLU A 105 -9.19 10.49 7.67
N HIS A 106 -10.49 10.31 7.41
CA HIS A 106 -11.09 9.02 7.10
C HIS A 106 -12.11 9.19 5.99
N TRP A 107 -12.12 8.27 5.04
CA TRP A 107 -13.13 8.23 3.97
C TRP A 107 -13.38 6.81 3.50
N GLU A 108 -14.47 6.62 2.77
CA GLU A 108 -14.87 5.33 2.20
C GLU A 108 -15.10 5.48 0.70
N ILE A 109 -14.65 4.50 -0.06
CA ILE A 109 -15.00 4.34 -1.47
C ILE A 109 -15.77 3.02 -1.64
N ARG A 110 -16.92 3.11 -2.32
CA ARG A 110 -17.70 1.94 -2.71
C ARG A 110 -17.44 1.61 -4.17
N LYS A 111 -16.93 0.41 -4.42
CA LYS A 111 -16.72 -0.17 -5.75
C LYS A 111 -17.75 -1.29 -6.00
N PRO A 112 -17.94 -1.75 -7.25
CA PRO A 112 -18.93 -2.80 -7.56
C PRO A 112 -18.77 -4.10 -6.74
N VAL A 113 -17.53 -4.46 -6.40
CA VAL A 113 -17.19 -5.73 -5.72
C VAL A 113 -16.55 -5.54 -4.33
N SER A 114 -16.26 -4.30 -3.93
CA SER A 114 -15.54 -4.03 -2.69
C SER A 114 -15.95 -2.72 -2.03
N ARG A 115 -15.69 -2.64 -0.72
CA ARG A 115 -15.71 -1.38 0.03
C ARG A 115 -14.29 -1.10 0.52
N GLU A 116 -13.79 0.10 0.27
CA GLU A 116 -12.45 0.52 0.66
C GLU A 116 -12.56 1.58 1.76
N PHE A 117 -11.87 1.36 2.87
CA PHE A 117 -11.88 2.22 4.05
C PHE A 117 -10.50 2.80 4.28
N MET A 118 -10.38 4.10 4.11
CA MET A 118 -9.11 4.80 4.17
C MET A 118 -8.97 5.57 5.48
N ALA A 119 -7.74 5.64 5.97
CA ALA A 119 -7.35 6.48 7.10
C ALA A 119 -5.97 7.10 6.82
N ARG A 120 -5.86 8.43 6.85
CA ARG A 120 -4.57 9.13 6.62
C ARG A 120 -3.82 9.33 7.93
N THR A 121 -2.58 8.86 8.02
CA THR A 121 -1.63 9.19 9.10
C THR A 121 -0.30 9.68 8.50
N GLY A 122 0.03 10.95 8.77
CA GLY A 122 1.19 11.60 8.17
C GLY A 122 1.21 11.45 6.64
N PRO A 123 2.31 10.93 6.04
CA PRO A 123 2.44 10.78 4.59
C PRO A 123 1.75 9.52 4.02
N VAL A 124 1.10 8.72 4.86
CA VAL A 124 0.59 7.39 4.51
C VAL A 124 -0.93 7.36 4.55
N VAL A 125 -1.54 6.70 3.57
CA VAL A 125 -2.94 6.29 3.58
C VAL A 125 -3.04 4.81 3.90
N LEU A 126 -3.68 4.46 5.00
CA LEU A 126 -3.99 3.09 5.38
C LEU A 126 -5.29 2.69 4.72
N VAL A 127 -5.31 1.54 4.05
CA VAL A 127 -6.44 1.05 3.28
C VAL A 127 -6.88 -0.30 3.84
N ALA A 128 -8.17 -0.46 4.11
CA ALA A 128 -8.81 -1.77 4.23
C ALA A 128 -9.75 -1.97 3.05
N ARG A 129 -9.51 -2.96 2.21
CA ARG A 129 -10.38 -3.33 1.09
C ARG A 129 -11.13 -4.61 1.44
N TRP A 130 -12.43 -4.48 1.66
CA TRP A 130 -13.34 -5.56 2.03
C TRP A 130 -14.12 -6.08 0.83
N PHE A 131 -14.13 -7.41 0.64
CA PHE A 131 -14.93 -8.11 -0.35
C PHE A 131 -15.92 -9.06 0.34
N SER A 132 -17.20 -8.73 0.33
CA SER A 132 -18.23 -9.47 1.07
C SER A 132 -18.43 -10.91 0.59
N THR A 133 -18.41 -11.14 -0.74
CA THR A 133 -18.67 -12.47 -1.33
C THR A 133 -17.63 -13.51 -0.92
N GLY A 134 -16.35 -13.12 -0.87
CA GLY A 134 -15.23 -14.02 -0.56
C GLY A 134 -14.73 -13.92 0.88
N ARG A 135 -15.36 -13.07 1.70
CA ARG A 135 -14.92 -12.71 3.06
C ARG A 135 -13.42 -12.37 3.13
N SER A 136 -12.91 -11.74 2.09
CA SER A 136 -11.50 -11.39 1.98
C SER A 136 -11.27 -9.91 2.32
N CYS A 137 -10.18 -9.69 3.04
CA CYS A 137 -9.70 -8.37 3.43
C CYS A 137 -8.27 -8.20 2.92
N TYR A 138 -8.03 -7.13 2.18
CA TYR A 138 -6.69 -6.67 1.84
C TYR A 138 -6.40 -5.41 2.64
N VAL A 139 -5.24 -5.39 3.27
CA VAL A 139 -4.79 -4.24 4.07
C VAL A 139 -3.47 -3.78 3.52
N SER A 140 -3.36 -2.48 3.26
CA SER A 140 -2.12 -1.86 2.83
C SER A 140 -1.93 -0.45 3.38
N ALA A 141 -0.69 0.00 3.31
CA ALA A 141 -0.23 1.36 3.58
C ALA A 141 0.33 1.92 2.28
N VAL A 142 -0.17 3.08 1.85
CA VAL A 142 0.20 3.67 0.56
C VAL A 142 0.83 5.05 0.78
N TYR A 143 2.04 5.23 0.24
CA TYR A 143 2.76 6.49 0.15
C TYR A 143 2.55 7.12 -1.22
N GLY A 144 2.47 8.45 -1.28
CA GLY A 144 2.30 9.17 -2.55
C GLY A 144 0.86 9.16 -3.08
N ALA A 145 -0.09 8.64 -2.29
CA ALA A 145 -1.50 8.62 -2.64
C ALA A 145 -2.26 9.85 -2.10
N ASP A 146 -3.01 10.49 -3.00
CA ASP A 146 -4.05 11.45 -2.68
C ASP A 146 -5.45 10.80 -2.78
N PRO A 147 -6.48 11.38 -2.14
CA PRO A 147 -7.84 10.83 -2.19
C PRO A 147 -8.39 10.71 -3.63
N GLU A 148 -8.09 11.68 -4.49
CA GLU A 148 -8.60 11.71 -5.88
C GLU A 148 -8.09 10.54 -6.71
N ARG A 149 -6.86 10.07 -6.46
CA ARG A 149 -6.26 8.92 -7.13
C ARG A 149 -7.02 7.64 -6.83
N PHE A 150 -7.45 7.43 -5.58
CA PHE A 150 -8.29 6.28 -5.22
C PHE A 150 -9.66 6.34 -5.91
N GLU A 151 -10.25 7.54 -6.02
CA GLU A 151 -11.52 7.75 -6.73
C GLU A 151 -11.38 7.49 -8.24
N ARG A 152 -10.30 7.95 -8.88
CA ARG A 152 -9.99 7.64 -10.28
C ARG A 152 -9.84 6.14 -10.51
N GLN A 153 -9.08 5.44 -9.66
CA GLN A 153 -8.96 3.97 -9.72
C GLN A 153 -10.29 3.24 -9.48
N ALA A 154 -11.24 3.87 -8.79
CA ALA A 154 -12.59 3.35 -8.60
C ALA A 154 -13.50 3.55 -9.82
N GLY A 155 -13.04 4.27 -10.85
CA GLY A 155 -13.88 4.73 -11.96
C GLY A 155 -14.88 5.81 -11.53
N LEU A 156 -14.61 6.52 -10.43
CA LEU A 156 -15.48 7.56 -9.86
C LEU A 156 -14.98 8.99 -10.18
N GLY A 157 -13.79 9.15 -10.76
CA GLY A 157 -13.31 10.43 -11.27
C GLY A 157 -13.95 10.82 -12.61
N PRO A 158 -13.89 12.10 -13.03
CA PRO A 158 -14.27 12.48 -14.38
C PRO A 158 -13.45 11.66 -15.39
N LEU A 159 -14.13 11.14 -16.42
CA LEU A 159 -13.45 10.54 -17.57
C LEU A 159 -12.53 11.63 -18.20
N PRO A 160 -11.33 11.25 -18.67
CA PRO A 160 -10.47 12.19 -19.40
C PRO A 160 -11.16 12.76 -20.65
#